data_AF-A0A951HWC4-F1
#
_entry.id   AF-A0A951HWC4-F1
#
_cell.length_a   1.000
_cell.length_b   1.000
_cell.length_c   1.000
_cell.angle_alpha   90.00
_cell.angle_beta   90.00
_cell.angle_gamma   90.00
#
_symmetry.space_group_name_H-M   'P 1'
#
loop_
_entity.id
_entity.type
_entity.pdbx_description
1 polymer ?
#
loop_
_entity_poly.entity_id
_entity_poly.type
_entity_poly.pdbx_seq_one_letter_code
_entity_poly.pdbx_strand_id
1 'polypeptide(L)'
;MTGGAVGSLFAQFFHLSSAERKTLLVAGADGNTTVLDAGTRELIVSYPDDILHEAVSKMLRHDIGRLPVVDRQDKHKLIGYLGRAGVMAARLRLHEEEHVREQGLLTTSA
;
A
#
# COMPACT_ATOMS: atom_id res chain seq x y z
N MET A 1 13.48 -12.27 -25.71
CA MET A 1 13.12 -12.94 -24.44
C MET A 1 13.93 -12.25 -23.35
N THR A 2 13.44 -11.28 -22.56
CA THR A 2 12.51 -11.43 -21.41
C THR A 2 11.97 -10.05 -20.92
N GLY A 3 11.67 -9.10 -21.81
CA GLY A 3 11.15 -7.77 -21.42
C GLY A 3 9.82 -7.82 -20.65
N GLY A 4 8.98 -8.83 -20.90
CA GLY A 4 7.67 -8.99 -20.26
C GLY A 4 7.70 -9.37 -18.77
N ALA A 5 8.81 -9.90 -18.24
CA ALA A 5 8.85 -10.40 -16.86
C ALA A 5 9.03 -9.27 -15.82
N VAL A 6 9.74 -8.19 -16.16
CA VAL A 6 10.01 -7.10 -15.22
C VAL A 6 8.77 -6.24 -14.97
N GLY A 7 7.96 -6.01 -16.01
CA GLY A 7 6.66 -5.33 -15.88
C GLY A 7 5.64 -6.10 -15.04
N SER A 8 5.64 -7.44 -15.09
CA SER A 8 4.73 -8.27 -14.29
C SER A 8 5.10 -8.31 -12.81
N LEU A 9 6.40 -8.29 -12.49
CA LEU A 9 6.89 -8.19 -11.11
C LEU A 9 6.57 -6.82 -10.49
N PHE A 10 6.75 -5.72 -11.24
CA PHE A 10 6.36 -4.39 -10.75
C PHE A 10 4.84 -4.27 -10.54
N ALA A 11 4.02 -4.93 -11.36
CA ALA A 11 2.56 -4.99 -11.19
C ALA A 11 2.09 -5.88 -10.01
N GLN A 12 2.90 -6.84 -9.57
CA GLN A 12 2.61 -7.65 -8.38
C GLN A 12 2.80 -6.84 -7.10
N PHE A 13 3.88 -6.07 -7.02
CA PHE A 13 4.15 -5.18 -5.88
C PHE A 13 3.32 -3.90 -5.97
N PHE A 14 3.01 -3.47 -7.20
CA PHE A 14 2.16 -2.34 -7.49
C PHE A 14 0.82 -2.68 -8.20
N HIS A 15 -0.31 -2.83 -7.50
CA HIS A 15 -1.69 -2.56 -8.00
C HIS A 15 -1.81 -1.18 -8.68
N LEU A 16 -1.33 -1.09 -9.90
CA LEU A 16 -1.70 -0.04 -10.84
C LEU A 16 -3.20 -0.16 -11.15
N SER A 17 -3.86 0.97 -11.41
CA SER A 17 -5.25 0.98 -11.87
C SER A 17 -5.39 0.15 -13.15
N SER A 18 -6.61 -0.29 -13.51
CA SER A 18 -6.82 -1.06 -14.75
C SER A 18 -6.34 -0.34 -16.00
N ALA A 19 -6.40 1.01 -16.03
CA ALA A 19 -5.90 1.83 -17.12
C ALA A 19 -4.36 1.81 -17.21
N GLU A 20 -3.68 1.93 -16.08
CA GLU A 20 -2.23 1.86 -16.02
C GLU A 20 -1.72 0.45 -16.31
N ARG A 21 -2.40 -0.62 -15.85
CA ARG A 21 -2.06 -2.01 -16.22
C ARG A 21 -2.15 -2.25 -17.73
N LYS A 22 -3.20 -1.74 -18.39
CA LYS A 22 -3.35 -1.85 -19.84
C LYS A 22 -2.22 -1.12 -20.56
N THR A 23 -1.83 0.04 -20.05
CA THR A 23 -0.71 0.83 -20.59
C THR A 23 0.62 0.10 -20.40
N LEU A 24 0.87 -0.50 -19.24
CA LEU A 24 2.07 -1.32 -18.98
C LEU A 24 2.13 -2.59 -19.83
N LEU A 25 1.01 -3.25 -20.07
CA LEU A 25 0.92 -4.42 -20.95
C LEU A 25 1.30 -4.07 -22.39
N VAL A 26 0.88 -2.90 -22.88
CA VAL A 26 1.21 -2.41 -24.23
C VAL A 26 2.66 -1.94 -24.28
N ALA A 27 3.12 -1.21 -23.27
CA ALA A 27 4.50 -0.71 -23.19
C ALA A 27 5.53 -1.82 -22.91
N GLY A 28 5.14 -2.97 -22.35
CA GLY A 28 6.05 -4.11 -22.20
C GLY A 28 6.33 -4.89 -23.49
N ALA A 29 5.60 -4.61 -24.58
CA ALA A 29 5.63 -5.42 -25.81
C ALA A 29 6.80 -5.07 -26.75
N ASP A 30 7.36 -3.86 -26.64
CA ASP A 30 8.45 -3.36 -27.49
C ASP A 30 9.85 -3.55 -26.86
N GLY A 31 9.92 -3.99 -25.59
CA GLY A 31 11.17 -4.31 -24.89
C GLY A 31 12.06 -3.10 -24.58
N ASN A 32 11.60 -1.89 -24.89
CA ASN A 32 12.36 -0.65 -24.75
C ASN A 32 11.82 0.26 -23.64
N THR A 33 10.66 -0.06 -23.08
CA THR A 33 10.03 0.69 -22.00
C THR A 33 10.75 0.46 -20.67
N THR A 34 11.17 1.56 -20.03
CA THR A 34 11.80 1.53 -18.71
C THR A 34 10.77 1.62 -17.59
N VAL A 35 11.16 1.28 -16.36
CA VAL A 35 10.31 1.47 -15.16
C VAL A 35 9.91 2.95 -14.98
N LEU A 36 10.75 3.89 -15.43
CA LEU A 36 10.47 5.32 -15.36
C LEU A 36 9.39 5.75 -16.36
N ASP A 37 9.30 5.09 -17.51
CA ASP A 37 8.26 5.35 -18.51
C ASP A 37 6.91 4.78 -18.06
N ALA A 38 6.97 3.70 -17.29
CA ALA A 38 5.85 3.00 -16.68
C ALA A 38 5.31 3.64 -15.38
N GLY A 39 6.16 4.38 -14.66
CA GLY A 39 5.89 4.87 -13.31
C GLY A 39 5.21 6.25 -13.28
N THR A 40 4.33 6.44 -12.29
CA THR A 40 3.73 7.77 -12.00
C THR A 40 4.69 8.63 -11.17
N ARG A 41 4.79 9.92 -11.53
CA ARG A 41 5.64 10.91 -10.82
C ARG A 41 4.94 11.61 -9.66
N GLU A 42 3.61 11.65 -9.67
CA GLU A 42 2.80 12.24 -8.61
C GLU A 42 2.24 11.12 -7.72
N LEU A 43 2.96 10.82 -6.64
CA LEU A 43 2.62 9.73 -5.74
C LEU A 43 1.75 10.23 -4.59
N ILE A 44 0.68 9.49 -4.29
CA ILE A 44 -0.04 9.64 -3.02
C ILE A 44 0.75 8.91 -1.95
N VAL A 45 1.26 9.65 -0.96
CA VAL A 45 2.14 9.14 0.09
C VAL A 45 1.46 9.15 1.45
N SER A 46 1.96 8.33 2.37
CA SER A 46 1.70 8.43 3.81
C SER A 46 2.99 8.77 4.53
N TYR A 47 2.88 9.16 5.80
CA TYR A 47 4.02 9.44 6.66
C TYR A 47 4.00 8.55 7.91
N PRO A 48 5.15 8.32 8.59
CA PRO A 48 5.23 7.45 9.76
C PRO A 48 4.33 7.86 10.94
N ASP A 49 4.01 9.14 11.02
CA ASP A 49 3.15 9.77 12.03
C ASP A 49 1.69 9.91 11.57
N ASP A 50 1.35 9.49 10.35
CA ASP A 50 -0.05 9.43 9.91
C ASP A 50 -0.81 8.37 10.71
N ILE A 51 -2.01 8.74 11.13
CA ILE A 51 -2.98 7.80 11.70
C ILE A 51 -3.54 6.87 10.63
N LEU A 52 -3.78 5.61 11.02
CA LEU A 52 -4.22 4.56 10.08
C LEU A 52 -5.49 4.93 9.30
N HIS A 53 -6.43 5.64 9.94
CA HIS A 53 -7.66 6.06 9.26
C HIS A 53 -7.40 7.07 8.14
N GLU A 54 -6.39 7.92 8.27
CA GLU A 54 -6.02 8.88 7.24
C GLU A 54 -5.43 8.16 6.03
N ALA A 55 -4.53 7.21 6.27
CA ALA A 55 -3.99 6.33 5.24
C ALA A 55 -5.10 5.58 4.49
N VAL A 56 -6.07 5.01 5.21
CA VAL A 56 -7.23 4.36 4.58
C VAL A 56 -8.09 5.35 3.79
N SER A 57 -8.29 6.56 4.28
CA SER A 57 -9.02 7.60 3.53
C SER A 57 -8.32 7.96 2.22
N LYS A 58 -6.98 8.11 2.24
CA LYS A 58 -6.16 8.30 1.03
C LYS A 58 -6.33 7.13 0.06
N MET A 59 -6.28 5.89 0.56
CA MET A 59 -6.50 4.69 -0.26
C MET A 59 -7.87 4.71 -0.96
N LEU A 60 -8.94 5.00 -0.23
CA LEU A 60 -10.30 4.98 -0.78
C LEU A 60 -10.56 6.14 -1.76
N ARG A 61 -10.08 7.35 -1.45
CA ARG A 61 -10.28 8.53 -2.31
C ARG A 61 -9.59 8.42 -3.66
N HIS A 62 -8.44 7.75 -3.68
CA HIS A 62 -7.63 7.59 -4.89
C HIS A 62 -7.77 6.21 -5.54
N ASP A 63 -8.63 5.34 -5.00
CA ASP A 63 -8.81 3.94 -5.45
C ASP A 63 -7.49 3.15 -5.51
N ILE A 64 -6.65 3.30 -4.49
CA ILE A 64 -5.33 2.67 -4.40
C ILE A 64 -5.23 1.74 -3.19
N GLY A 65 -4.52 0.62 -3.38
CA GLY A 65 -4.36 -0.41 -2.35
C GLY A 65 -3.11 -0.31 -1.48
N ARG A 66 -2.23 0.64 -1.78
CA ARG A 66 -0.99 0.83 -1.05
C ARG A 66 -0.59 2.30 -1.07
N LEU A 67 0.22 2.65 -0.09
CA LEU A 67 0.83 3.95 0.05
C LEU A 67 2.32 3.75 0.35
N PRO A 68 3.25 4.36 -0.41
CA PRO A 68 4.61 4.54 0.06
C PRO A 68 4.58 5.41 1.33
N VAL A 69 5.39 5.02 2.32
CA VAL A 69 5.60 5.80 3.54
C VAL A 69 6.93 6.53 3.39
N VAL A 70 6.90 7.86 3.38
CA VAL A 70 8.10 8.70 3.18
C VAL A 70 8.38 9.54 4.42
N ASP A 71 9.61 10.04 4.53
CA ASP A 71 9.98 10.96 5.59
C ASP A 71 9.24 12.30 5.39
N ARG A 72 8.73 12.88 6.49
CA ARG A 72 7.98 14.13 6.42
C ARG A 72 8.90 15.33 6.17
N GLN A 73 10.16 15.25 6.59
CA GLN A 73 11.16 16.31 6.36
C GLN A 73 11.83 16.16 4.99
N ASP A 74 11.91 14.93 4.47
CA ASP A 74 12.45 14.63 3.14
C ASP A 74 11.56 13.66 2.36
N LYS A 75 10.71 14.21 1.50
CA LYS A 75 9.79 13.43 0.64
C LYS A 75 10.48 12.46 -0.33
N HIS A 76 11.79 12.60 -0.58
CA HIS A 76 12.54 11.68 -1.44
C HIS A 76 13.07 10.46 -0.66
N LYS A 77 13.02 10.52 0.67
CA LYS A 77 13.45 9.42 1.53
C LYS A 77 12.27 8.49 1.81
N LEU A 78 12.29 7.33 1.14
CA LEU A 78 11.35 6.25 1.39
C LEU A 78 11.67 5.57 2.73
N ILE A 79 10.69 5.55 3.63
CA ILE A 79 10.77 4.87 4.93
C ILE A 79 10.21 3.45 4.84
N GLY A 80 9.14 3.24 4.07
CA GLY A 80 8.53 1.93 3.92
C GLY A 80 7.31 1.93 3.01
N TYR A 81 6.45 0.92 3.16
CA TYR A 81 5.20 0.80 2.43
C TYR A 81 4.07 0.33 3.34
N LEU A 82 2.87 0.87 3.12
CA LEU A 82 1.65 0.47 3.79
C LEU A 82 0.67 -0.07 2.76
N GLY A 83 0.22 -1.31 2.92
CA GLY A 83 -0.76 -1.95 2.04
C GLY A 83 -1.99 -2.44 2.79
N ARG A 84 -3.07 -2.78 2.06
CA ARG A 84 -4.33 -3.31 2.62
C ARG A 84 -4.13 -4.43 3.63
N ALA A 85 -3.23 -5.39 3.35
CA ALA A 85 -2.95 -6.49 4.26
C ALA A 85 -2.42 -6.00 5.63
N GLY A 86 -1.53 -5.00 5.62
CA GLY A 86 -1.03 -4.38 6.85
C GLY A 86 -2.12 -3.60 7.60
N VAL A 87 -2.99 -2.90 6.87
CA VAL A 87 -4.16 -2.21 7.45
C VAL A 87 -5.10 -3.22 8.13
N MET A 88 -5.42 -4.33 7.46
CA MET A 88 -6.30 -5.37 8.02
C MET A 88 -5.66 -6.06 9.22
N ALA A 89 -4.36 -6.35 9.17
CA ALA A 89 -3.63 -6.92 10.30
C ALA A 89 -3.63 -6.00 11.52
N ALA A 90 -3.47 -4.68 11.31
CA ALA A 90 -3.57 -3.70 12.39
C ALA A 90 -4.98 -3.65 13.00
N ARG A 91 -6.03 -3.74 12.17
CA ARG A 91 -7.42 -3.81 12.65
C ARG A 91 -7.70 -5.07 13.46
N LEU A 92 -7.15 -6.22 13.06
CA LEU A 92 -7.30 -7.48 13.79
C LEU A 92 -6.64 -7.40 15.17
N ARG A 93 -5.43 -6.84 15.26
CA ARG A 93 -4.73 -6.66 16.55
C ARG A 93 -5.50 -5.75 17.52
N LEU A 94 -6.03 -4.64 17.01
CA LEU A 94 -6.87 -3.75 17.83
C LEU A 94 -8.11 -4.49 18.35
N HIS A 95 -8.74 -5.31 17.52
CA HIS A 95 -9.90 -6.10 17.94
C HIS A 95 -9.54 -7.12 19.01
N GLU A 96 -8.41 -7.84 18.88
CA GLU A 96 -7.92 -8.77 19.91
C GLU A 96 -7.61 -8.05 21.24
N GLU A 97 -6.97 -6.88 21.18
CA GLU A 97 -6.64 -6.06 22.36
C GLU A 97 -7.89 -5.55 23.09
N GLU A 98 -8.94 -5.16 22.36
CA GLU A 98 -10.23 -4.75 22.92
C GLU A 98 -10.95 -5.93 23.61
N HIS A 99 -10.96 -7.12 23.00
CA HIS A 99 -11.68 -8.28 23.54
C HIS A 99 -11.05 -8.87 24.80
N VAL A 100 -9.71 -8.82 24.93
CA VAL A 100 -9.02 -9.27 26.16
C VAL A 100 -9.33 -8.35 27.34
N ARG A 101 -9.55 -7.05 27.11
CA ARG A 101 -9.88 -6.10 28.19
C ARG A 101 -11.29 -6.31 28.74
N GLU A 102 -12.25 -6.69 27.90
CA GLU A 102 -13.64 -6.91 28.32
C GLU A 102 -13.84 -8.24 29.08
N GLN A 103 -13.13 -9.31 28.69
CA GLN A 103 -13.28 -10.62 29.35
C GLN A 103 -12.62 -10.71 30.73
N GLY A 104 -11.59 -9.90 31.01
CA GLY A 104 -10.94 -9.86 32.32
C GLY A 104 -11.79 -9.28 33.47
N LEU A 105 -12.88 -8.56 33.16
CA LEU A 105 -13.77 -7.97 34.16
C LEU A 105 -14.91 -8.91 34.61
N LEU A 106 -15.16 -10.02 33.91
CA LEU A 106 -16.32 -10.89 34.14
C LEU A 106 -16.01 -12.23 34.83
N THR A 107 -14.74 -12.53 35.15
CA THR A 107 -14.35 -13.84 35.71
C THR A 107 -13.75 -13.78 37.11
N THR A 108 -13.89 -12.67 37.85
CA THR A 108 -13.44 -12.56 39.25
C THR A 108 -14.56 -12.02 40.14
N SER A 109 -15.64 -12.80 40.26
CA SER A 109 -16.49 -12.80 41.46
C SER A 109 -17.31 -14.09 41.50
N ALA A 110 -16.79 -15.12 42.16
CA ALA A 110 -17.55 -16.22 42.77
C ALA A 110 -16.61 -17.03 43.67
#